data_AF-A0A2U3LGC1-F1
#
_entry.id   AF-A0A2U3LGC1-F1
#
_cell.length_a   1.000
_cell.length_b   1.000
_cell.length_c   1.000
_cell.angle_alpha   90.00
_cell.angle_beta   90.00
_cell.angle_gamma   90.00
#
_symmetry.space_group_name_H-M   'P 1'
#
loop_
_entity.id
_entity.type
_entity.pdbx_description
1 polymer ?
#
loop_
_entity_poly.entity_id
_entity_poly.type
_entity_poly.pdbx_seq_one_letter_code
_entity_poly.pdbx_strand_id
1 'polypeptide(L)'
;MRAKEGALWSVTPPTVPPLPKLADALDASGRTDEAIRVATEGLQVAKERVDLYNTRGEIRRKAGQFEAALADYEAAVELDPKRVDAHCNIATATIALGRTTETPAVLARALEAHRSASDPNRGLLVVSFQENLTTLFRLAAEGTLRGFLSQAVDLAHRAGVLAEFEKALGTTLFALLRDHSTIEESRYRSIESALRESLEGRIDISVILRLLDTGIRFFKQNDRKALLNLPNEERALFVSEGCLTDVGKTGPVDRSLTVAALKLTLNSAQPQRSRDRQGAVFGTQPRIPQNG
;
A
#
# COMPACT_ATOMS: atom_id res chain seq x y z
N MET A 1 -3.23 -28.50 -45.09
CA MET A 1 -4.33 -27.79 -44.40
C MET A 1 -3.74 -26.93 -43.27
N ARG A 2 -3.31 -25.72 -43.58
CA ARG A 2 -2.86 -24.70 -42.61
C ARG A 2 -3.46 -23.37 -43.05
N ALA A 3 -4.63 -23.04 -42.53
CA ALA A 3 -5.22 -21.71 -42.58
C ALA A 3 -6.60 -21.80 -41.92
N LYS A 4 -6.73 -21.31 -40.67
CA LYS A 4 -7.94 -20.66 -40.12
C LYS A 4 -7.94 -20.35 -38.61
N GLU A 5 -6.85 -20.59 -37.88
CA GLU A 5 -6.80 -20.19 -36.44
C GLU A 5 -6.26 -18.77 -36.20
N GLY A 6 -5.67 -18.11 -37.22
CA GLY A 6 -5.03 -16.79 -37.07
C GLY A 6 -5.94 -15.57 -37.17
N ALA A 7 -7.28 -15.71 -37.12
CA ALA A 7 -8.20 -14.62 -37.48
C ALA A 7 -9.26 -14.27 -36.42
N LEU A 8 -9.16 -14.77 -35.18
CA LEU A 8 -10.17 -14.45 -34.16
C LEU A 8 -10.18 -12.96 -33.74
N TRP A 9 -9.09 -12.24 -34.00
CA TRP A 9 -8.84 -10.88 -33.47
C TRP A 9 -8.67 -9.81 -34.56
N SER A 10 -8.71 -10.19 -35.85
CA SER A 10 -8.57 -9.26 -36.99
C SER A 10 -9.87 -8.50 -37.33
N VAL A 11 -10.98 -8.94 -36.73
CA VAL A 11 -12.28 -8.30 -36.78
C VAL A 11 -12.76 -8.33 -35.34
N THR A 12 -12.94 -7.19 -34.68
CA THR A 12 -13.54 -7.15 -33.33
C THR A 12 -15.07 -7.23 -33.48
N PRO A 13 -15.72 -8.39 -33.28
CA PRO A 13 -17.15 -8.39 -32.99
C PRO A 13 -17.37 -7.76 -31.61
N PRO A 14 -18.50 -7.06 -31.40
CA PRO A 14 -18.78 -6.31 -30.16
C PRO A 14 -18.92 -7.17 -28.89
N THR A 15 -18.76 -8.50 -29.00
CA THR A 15 -18.92 -9.49 -27.93
C THR A 15 -17.61 -10.05 -27.38
N VAL A 16 -16.45 -9.81 -28.02
CA VAL A 16 -15.15 -10.27 -27.49
C VAL A 16 -14.59 -9.20 -26.56
N PRO A 17 -14.37 -9.48 -25.26
CA PRO A 17 -13.75 -8.51 -24.36
C PRO A 17 -12.35 -8.13 -24.87
N PRO A 18 -11.90 -6.89 -24.68
CA PRO A 18 -10.53 -6.48 -25.02
C PRO A 18 -9.51 -7.50 -24.51
N LEU A 19 -8.52 -7.86 -25.33
CA LEU A 19 -7.55 -8.93 -25.04
C LEU A 19 -6.95 -8.90 -23.60
N PRO A 20 -6.59 -7.73 -23.03
CA PRO A 20 -6.16 -7.67 -21.62
C PRO A 20 -7.23 -8.17 -20.64
N LYS A 21 -8.48 -7.71 -20.79
CA LYS A 21 -9.61 -8.12 -19.94
C LYS A 21 -9.92 -9.61 -20.08
N LEU A 22 -9.74 -10.17 -21.27
CA LEU A 22 -9.89 -11.61 -21.48
C LEU A 22 -8.81 -12.39 -20.73
N ALA A 23 -7.55 -11.97 -20.84
CA ALA A 23 -6.45 -12.60 -20.12
C ALA A 23 -6.66 -12.50 -18.59
N ASP A 24 -7.04 -11.33 -18.08
CA ASP A 24 -7.36 -11.13 -16.66
C ASP A 24 -8.50 -12.05 -16.18
N ALA A 25 -9.57 -12.19 -16.98
CA ALA A 25 -10.70 -13.05 -16.64
C ALA A 25 -10.32 -14.54 -16.65
N LEU A 26 -9.43 -14.95 -17.56
CA LEU A 26 -8.89 -16.31 -17.62
C LEU A 26 -8.02 -16.60 -16.39
N ASP A 27 -7.14 -15.67 -16.02
CA ASP A 27 -6.30 -15.77 -14.81
C ASP A 27 -7.17 -15.86 -13.54
N ALA A 28 -8.18 -15.00 -13.41
CA ALA A 28 -9.13 -15.03 -12.30
C ALA A 28 -9.93 -16.35 -12.22
N SER A 29 -10.05 -17.07 -13.34
CA SER A 29 -10.69 -18.39 -13.41
C SER A 29 -9.71 -19.55 -13.18
N GLY A 30 -8.46 -19.27 -12.78
CA GLY A 30 -7.40 -20.27 -12.57
C GLY A 30 -6.78 -20.82 -13.86
N ARG A 31 -7.13 -20.27 -15.03
CA ARG A 31 -6.64 -20.70 -16.35
C ARG A 31 -5.39 -19.89 -16.76
N THR A 32 -4.41 -19.87 -15.88
CA THR A 32 -3.21 -19.02 -15.98
C THR A 32 -2.42 -19.24 -17.28
N ASP A 33 -2.20 -20.50 -17.70
CA ASP A 33 -1.47 -20.79 -18.95
C ASP A 33 -2.20 -20.26 -20.18
N GLU A 34 -3.54 -20.36 -20.19
CA GLU A 34 -4.35 -19.83 -21.29
C GLU A 34 -4.37 -18.31 -21.30
N ALA A 35 -4.37 -17.68 -20.12
CA ALA A 35 -4.26 -16.23 -19.99
C ALA A 35 -2.92 -15.72 -20.56
N ILE A 36 -1.81 -16.38 -20.23
CA ILE A 36 -0.47 -16.07 -20.78
C ILE A 36 -0.45 -16.27 -22.30
N ARG A 37 -1.07 -17.35 -22.81
CA ARG A 37 -1.16 -17.61 -24.25
C ARG A 37 -1.92 -16.50 -24.97
N VAL A 38 -3.11 -16.13 -24.48
CA VAL A 38 -3.94 -15.06 -25.06
C VAL A 38 -3.18 -13.75 -25.11
N ALA A 39 -2.51 -13.37 -24.02
CA ALA A 39 -1.71 -12.14 -24.00
C ALA A 39 -0.52 -12.21 -24.95
N THR A 40 0.14 -13.37 -25.07
CA THR A 40 1.27 -13.59 -25.98
C THR A 40 0.85 -13.53 -27.45
N GLU A 41 -0.25 -14.18 -27.82
CA GLU A 41 -0.81 -14.09 -29.17
C GLU A 41 -1.22 -12.65 -29.47
N GLY A 42 -1.87 -11.95 -28.53
CA GLY A 42 -2.18 -10.53 -28.67
C GLY A 42 -0.96 -9.65 -28.96
N LEU A 43 0.17 -9.93 -28.30
CA LEU A 43 1.44 -9.23 -28.54
C LEU A 43 2.10 -9.60 -29.88
N GLN A 44 1.86 -10.79 -30.42
CA GLN A 44 2.33 -11.13 -31.78
C GLN A 44 1.62 -10.30 -32.85
N VAL A 45 0.35 -9.97 -32.59
CA VAL A 45 -0.49 -9.16 -33.47
C VAL A 45 -0.15 -7.68 -33.36
N ALA A 46 -0.04 -7.19 -32.12
CA ALA A 46 0.13 -5.79 -31.81
C ALA A 46 1.26 -5.66 -30.78
N LYS A 47 2.49 -5.60 -31.29
CA LYS A 47 3.74 -5.58 -30.50
C LYS A 47 3.92 -4.34 -29.63
N GLU A 48 3.16 -3.27 -29.87
CA GLU A 48 3.28 -2.00 -29.14
C GLU A 48 2.16 -1.84 -28.08
N ARG A 49 1.49 -2.94 -27.72
CA ARG A 49 0.41 -2.94 -26.72
C ARG A 49 0.95 -3.00 -25.29
N VAL A 50 1.24 -1.83 -24.75
CA VAL A 50 1.72 -1.61 -23.38
C VAL A 50 0.85 -2.31 -22.33
N ASP A 51 -0.47 -2.24 -22.48
CA ASP A 51 -1.44 -2.87 -21.60
C ASP A 51 -1.35 -4.40 -21.60
N LEU A 52 -1.07 -5.02 -22.76
CA LEU A 52 -0.88 -6.48 -22.85
C LEU A 52 0.43 -6.93 -22.21
N TYR A 53 1.51 -6.16 -22.33
CA TYR A 53 2.75 -6.44 -21.59
C TYR A 53 2.51 -6.38 -20.09
N ASN A 54 1.84 -5.34 -19.60
CA ASN A 54 1.56 -5.21 -18.18
C ASN A 54 0.65 -6.35 -17.66
N THR A 55 -0.42 -6.68 -18.38
CA THR A 55 -1.31 -7.80 -18.03
C THR A 55 -0.56 -9.13 -18.02
N ARG A 56 0.25 -9.43 -19.05
CA ARG A 56 1.01 -10.69 -19.09
C ARG A 56 2.03 -10.77 -17.97
N GLY A 57 2.72 -9.66 -17.69
CA GLY A 57 3.65 -9.56 -16.57
C GLY A 57 2.98 -9.86 -15.23
N GLU A 58 1.79 -9.31 -15.00
CA GLU A 58 1.03 -9.53 -13.75
C GLU A 58 0.61 -10.99 -13.58
N ILE A 59 0.12 -11.62 -14.64
CA ILE A 59 -0.23 -13.03 -14.65
C ILE A 59 1.02 -13.89 -14.36
N ARG A 60 2.14 -13.59 -15.00
CA ARG A 60 3.43 -14.29 -14.78
C ARG A 60 3.95 -14.11 -13.36
N ARG A 61 3.82 -12.91 -12.79
CA ARG A 61 4.21 -12.61 -11.41
C ARG A 61 3.41 -13.44 -10.42
N LYS A 62 2.08 -13.53 -10.59
CA LYS A 62 1.22 -14.40 -9.76
C LYS A 62 1.57 -15.87 -9.90
N ALA A 63 2.02 -16.29 -11.09
CA ALA A 63 2.53 -17.64 -11.34
C ALA A 63 3.96 -17.89 -10.81
N GLY A 64 4.60 -16.90 -10.16
CA GLY A 64 5.96 -17.00 -9.63
C GLY A 64 7.06 -16.88 -10.69
N GLN A 65 6.72 -16.55 -11.94
CA GLN A 65 7.66 -16.39 -13.06
C GLN A 65 8.24 -14.96 -13.06
N PHE A 66 8.98 -14.61 -12.01
CA PHE A 66 9.39 -13.22 -11.74
C PHE A 66 10.33 -12.64 -12.80
N GLU A 67 11.26 -13.40 -13.36
CA GLU A 67 12.15 -12.93 -14.44
C GLU A 67 11.37 -12.64 -15.73
N ALA A 68 10.40 -13.49 -16.08
CA ALA A 68 9.57 -13.29 -17.26
C ALA A 68 8.59 -12.14 -17.07
N ALA A 69 8.09 -11.94 -15.83
CA ALA A 69 7.27 -10.79 -15.47
C ALA A 69 8.08 -9.48 -15.58
N LEU A 70 9.30 -9.47 -15.03
CA LEU A 70 10.21 -8.33 -15.11
C LEU A 70 10.46 -7.89 -16.56
N ALA A 71 10.78 -8.84 -17.44
CA ALA A 71 11.00 -8.55 -18.86
C ALA A 71 9.75 -7.96 -19.55
N ASP A 72 8.54 -8.41 -19.17
CA ASP A 72 7.30 -7.84 -19.69
C ASP A 72 7.08 -6.40 -19.20
N TYR A 73 7.34 -6.12 -17.92
CA TYR A 73 7.21 -4.77 -17.39
C TYR A 73 8.26 -3.82 -17.95
N GLU A 74 9.49 -4.29 -18.16
CA GLU A 74 10.54 -3.51 -18.82
C GLU A 74 10.14 -3.15 -20.25
N ALA A 75 9.59 -4.10 -21.02
CA ALA A 75 9.04 -3.82 -22.35
C ALA A 75 7.87 -2.81 -22.30
N ALA A 76 7.02 -2.87 -21.28
CA ALA A 76 5.96 -1.88 -21.08
C ALA A 76 6.53 -0.47 -20.81
N VAL A 77 7.58 -0.36 -20.00
CA VAL A 77 8.27 0.92 -19.71
C VAL A 77 9.04 1.46 -20.91
N GLU A 78 9.64 0.59 -21.74
CA GLU A 78 10.29 1.00 -22.99
C GLU A 78 9.29 1.63 -23.96
N LEU A 79 8.08 1.09 -24.05
CA LEU A 79 7.02 1.59 -24.92
C LEU A 79 6.30 2.82 -24.35
N ASP A 80 6.06 2.86 -23.03
CA ASP A 80 5.50 4.00 -22.33
C ASP A 80 6.27 4.29 -21.03
N PRO A 81 7.31 5.16 -21.11
CA PRO A 81 8.13 5.50 -19.96
C PRO A 81 7.37 6.19 -18.81
N LYS A 82 6.17 6.73 -19.08
CA LYS A 82 5.33 7.42 -18.08
C LYS A 82 4.34 6.48 -17.39
N ARG A 83 4.40 5.19 -17.69
CA ARG A 83 3.46 4.22 -17.17
C ARG A 83 3.77 3.83 -15.72
N VAL A 84 3.07 4.46 -14.79
CA VAL A 84 3.30 4.32 -13.34
C VAL A 84 3.14 2.87 -12.85
N ASP A 85 2.09 2.16 -13.29
CA ASP A 85 1.86 0.75 -12.93
C ASP A 85 3.02 -0.16 -13.36
N ALA A 86 3.59 0.07 -14.55
CA ALA A 86 4.70 -0.74 -15.03
C ALA A 86 5.97 -0.55 -14.18
N HIS A 87 6.33 0.69 -13.81
CA HIS A 87 7.45 0.94 -12.90
C HIS A 87 7.20 0.33 -11.51
N CYS A 88 5.98 0.47 -10.98
CA CYS A 88 5.58 -0.14 -9.71
C CYS A 88 5.74 -1.67 -9.75
N ASN A 89 5.35 -2.29 -10.85
CA ASN A 89 5.42 -3.73 -11.06
C ASN A 89 6.87 -4.24 -11.23
N ILE A 90 7.76 -3.45 -11.86
CA ILE A 90 9.21 -3.71 -11.87
C ILE A 90 9.76 -3.72 -10.44
N ALA A 91 9.35 -2.76 -9.59
CA ALA A 91 9.79 -2.72 -8.21
C ALA A 91 9.39 -3.99 -7.45
N THR A 92 8.13 -4.44 -7.61
CA THR A 92 7.64 -5.69 -7.01
C THR A 92 8.42 -6.91 -7.50
N ALA A 93 8.65 -7.02 -8.82
CA ALA A 93 9.39 -8.14 -9.41
C ALA A 93 10.86 -8.16 -8.98
N THR A 94 11.54 -7.01 -8.93
CA THR A 94 12.94 -6.92 -8.48
C THR A 94 13.10 -7.27 -7.01
N ILE A 95 12.15 -6.88 -6.14
CA ILE A 95 12.12 -7.32 -4.75
C ILE A 95 11.96 -8.85 -4.65
N ALA A 96 11.02 -9.42 -5.40
CA ALA A 96 10.77 -10.88 -5.38
C ALA A 96 11.99 -11.68 -5.86
N LEU A 97 12.77 -11.13 -6.78
CA LEU A 97 14.04 -11.68 -7.26
C LEU A 97 15.23 -11.42 -6.32
N GLY A 98 15.04 -10.70 -5.21
CA GLY A 98 16.11 -10.29 -4.29
C GLY A 98 16.98 -9.14 -4.80
N ARG A 99 16.69 -8.57 -5.98
CA ARG A 99 17.41 -7.45 -6.64
C ARG A 99 17.03 -6.09 -6.05
N THR A 100 17.13 -6.00 -4.74
CA THR A 100 16.52 -4.95 -3.92
C THR A 100 17.32 -3.64 -3.89
N THR A 101 18.56 -3.65 -4.39
CA THR A 101 19.41 -2.46 -4.55
C THR A 101 18.91 -1.54 -5.66
N GLU A 102 18.21 -2.08 -6.66
CA GLU A 102 17.75 -1.33 -7.84
C GLU A 102 16.34 -0.75 -7.64
N THR A 103 15.55 -1.34 -6.73
CA THR A 103 14.15 -1.00 -6.47
C THR A 103 13.91 0.49 -6.14
N PRO A 104 14.74 1.18 -5.33
CA PRO A 104 14.52 2.60 -5.03
C PRO A 104 14.61 3.50 -6.27
N ALA A 105 15.51 3.19 -7.20
CA ALA A 105 15.64 3.95 -8.45
C ALA A 105 14.41 3.72 -9.36
N VAL A 106 13.87 2.51 -9.38
CA VAL A 106 12.63 2.18 -10.10
C VAL A 106 11.44 2.93 -9.51
N LEU A 107 11.30 2.97 -8.18
CA LEU A 107 10.25 3.73 -7.51
C LEU A 107 10.37 5.24 -7.75
N ALA A 108 11.60 5.77 -7.82
CA ALA A 108 11.82 7.17 -8.15
C ALA A 108 11.29 7.50 -9.56
N ARG A 109 11.54 6.62 -10.53
CA ARG A 109 10.99 6.75 -11.89
C ARG A 109 9.46 6.66 -11.92
N ALA A 110 8.86 5.77 -11.14
CA ALA A 110 7.40 5.69 -11.00
C ALA A 110 6.79 7.03 -10.52
N LEU A 111 7.45 7.67 -9.56
CA LEU A 111 7.01 8.96 -9.01
C LEU A 111 7.29 10.14 -9.94
N GLU A 112 8.38 10.12 -10.69
CA GLU A 112 8.67 11.09 -11.74
C GLU A 112 7.63 11.00 -12.86
N ALA A 113 7.30 9.78 -13.29
CA ALA A 113 6.23 9.51 -14.24
C ALA A 113 4.86 10.01 -13.73
N HIS A 114 4.61 9.91 -12.42
CA HIS A 114 3.41 10.42 -11.76
C HIS A 114 3.35 11.95 -11.64
N ARG A 115 4.47 12.68 -11.81
CA ARG A 115 4.55 14.14 -11.56
C ARG A 115 3.89 14.96 -12.68
N SER A 116 2.58 14.82 -12.83
CA SER A 116 1.68 15.86 -13.36
C SER A 116 0.55 16.08 -12.35
N ALA A 117 0.42 17.31 -11.85
CA ALA A 117 -0.42 17.63 -10.71
C ALA A 117 -1.90 17.76 -11.12
N SER A 118 -2.63 16.63 -11.12
CA SER A 118 -4.08 16.49 -10.89
C SER A 118 -4.54 15.02 -11.02
N ASP A 119 -3.65 14.06 -10.71
CA ASP A 119 -3.73 12.70 -11.25
C ASP A 119 -4.59 11.73 -10.39
N PRO A 120 -5.63 11.06 -10.94
CA PRO A 120 -6.40 10.00 -10.29
C PRO A 120 -5.58 8.78 -9.81
N ASN A 121 -4.30 8.69 -10.14
CA ASN A 121 -3.45 7.54 -9.82
C ASN A 121 -2.73 7.59 -8.45
N ARG A 122 -3.01 8.54 -7.55
CA ARG A 122 -2.43 8.53 -6.17
C ARG A 122 -2.76 7.25 -5.39
N GLY A 123 -3.93 6.65 -5.65
CA GLY A 123 -4.30 5.35 -5.10
C GLY A 123 -3.38 4.22 -5.55
N LEU A 124 -2.87 4.28 -6.79
CA LEU A 124 -1.96 3.28 -7.35
C LEU A 124 -0.60 3.29 -6.65
N LEU A 125 -0.12 4.48 -6.24
CA LEU A 125 1.12 4.59 -5.46
C LEU A 125 0.98 3.97 -4.06
N VAL A 126 -0.15 4.16 -3.38
CA VAL A 126 -0.43 3.49 -2.10
C VAL A 126 -0.41 1.97 -2.28
N VAL A 127 -1.12 1.47 -3.31
CA VAL A 127 -1.15 0.03 -3.62
C VAL A 127 0.25 -0.50 -3.90
N SER A 128 1.05 0.21 -4.70
CA SER A 128 2.42 -0.19 -4.99
C SER A 128 3.32 -0.19 -3.75
N PHE A 129 3.29 0.87 -2.94
CA PHE A 129 4.03 0.87 -1.68
C PHE A 129 3.61 -0.30 -0.80
N GLN A 130 2.32 -0.57 -0.71
CA GLN A 130 1.79 -1.67 0.09
C GLN A 130 2.26 -3.04 -0.41
N GLU A 131 2.21 -3.30 -1.72
CA GLU A 131 2.67 -4.55 -2.33
C GLU A 131 4.17 -4.78 -2.12
N ASN A 132 4.96 -3.72 -2.33
CA ASN A 132 6.41 -3.75 -2.11
C ASN A 132 6.74 -4.00 -0.64
N LEU A 133 6.12 -3.26 0.27
CA LEU A 133 6.30 -3.44 1.71
C LEU A 133 5.83 -4.82 2.17
N THR A 134 4.76 -5.38 1.60
CA THR A 134 4.27 -6.72 1.96
C THR A 134 5.31 -7.78 1.62
N THR A 135 5.86 -7.74 0.40
CA THR A 135 6.90 -8.67 -0.04
C THR A 135 8.17 -8.50 0.81
N LEU A 136 8.61 -7.26 1.04
CA LEU A 136 9.79 -6.96 1.85
C LEU A 136 9.61 -7.44 3.29
N PHE A 137 8.49 -7.11 3.93
CA PHE A 137 8.26 -7.49 5.33
C PHE A 137 8.12 -8.99 5.48
N ARG A 138 7.72 -9.76 4.45
CA ARG A 138 7.68 -11.22 4.53
C ARG A 138 9.03 -11.87 4.26
N LEU A 139 9.75 -11.41 3.24
CA LEU A 139 10.82 -12.21 2.63
C LEU A 139 12.21 -11.59 2.69
N ALA A 140 12.33 -10.26 2.83
CA ALA A 140 13.61 -9.60 2.67
C ALA A 140 14.53 -9.75 3.88
N ALA A 141 15.84 -9.88 3.65
CA ALA A 141 16.85 -9.77 4.71
C ALA A 141 16.76 -8.41 5.41
N GLU A 142 17.16 -8.33 6.69
CA GLU A 142 17.00 -7.13 7.51
C GLU A 142 17.77 -5.91 6.94
N GLY A 143 19.00 -6.11 6.45
CA GLY A 143 19.78 -5.06 5.80
C GLY A 143 19.09 -4.48 4.56
N THR A 144 18.50 -5.34 3.74
CA THR A 144 17.69 -4.96 2.58
C THR A 144 16.46 -4.15 2.99
N LEU A 145 15.73 -4.63 4.00
CA LEU A 145 14.54 -3.96 4.50
C LEU A 145 14.86 -2.53 4.98
N ARG A 146 15.93 -2.37 5.75
CA ARG A 146 16.40 -1.05 6.21
C ARG A 146 16.78 -0.13 5.05
N GLY A 147 17.59 -0.63 4.12
CA GLY A 147 18.04 0.15 2.97
C GLY A 147 16.87 0.63 2.11
N PHE A 148 15.85 -0.21 1.92
CA PHE A 148 14.63 0.18 1.21
C PHE A 148 13.83 1.22 1.98
N LEU A 149 13.50 0.97 3.26
CA LEU A 149 12.69 1.88 4.07
C LEU A 149 13.32 3.27 4.14
N SER A 150 14.64 3.33 4.29
CA SER A 150 15.36 4.59 4.34
C SER A 150 15.26 5.38 3.04
N GLN A 151 15.41 4.73 1.89
CA GLN A 151 15.31 5.42 0.59
C GLN A 151 13.87 5.76 0.23
N ALA A 152 12.91 4.88 0.56
CA ALA A 152 11.50 5.06 0.26
C ALA A 152 10.91 6.29 0.98
N VAL A 153 11.26 6.50 2.25
CA VAL A 153 10.73 7.67 2.99
C VAL A 153 11.36 8.99 2.50
N ASP A 154 12.64 9.02 2.12
CA ASP A 154 13.25 10.21 1.47
C ASP A 154 12.57 10.54 0.14
N LEU A 155 12.30 9.49 -0.62
CA LEU A 155 11.62 9.62 -1.90
C LEU A 155 10.18 10.12 -1.70
N ALA A 156 9.45 9.58 -0.73
CA ALA A 156 8.09 10.00 -0.40
C ALA A 156 8.02 11.46 0.05
N HIS A 157 9.00 11.91 0.86
CA HIS A 157 9.17 13.32 1.24
C HIS A 157 9.38 14.21 0.02
N ARG A 158 10.36 13.88 -0.84
CA ARG A 158 10.67 14.68 -2.05
C ARG A 158 9.53 14.74 -3.05
N ALA A 159 8.74 13.68 -3.15
CA ALA A 159 7.61 13.58 -4.07
C ALA A 159 6.29 14.13 -3.49
N GLY A 160 6.24 14.51 -2.21
CA GLY A 160 5.00 15.00 -1.58
C GLY A 160 3.92 13.91 -1.46
N VAL A 161 4.33 12.65 -1.24
CA VAL A 161 3.47 11.46 -1.11
C VAL A 161 3.68 10.74 0.22
N LEU A 162 4.09 11.51 1.25
CA LEU A 162 4.40 10.96 2.58
C LEU A 162 3.18 10.29 3.23
N ALA A 163 2.00 10.90 3.09
CA ALA A 163 0.76 10.35 3.64
C ALA A 163 0.40 9.00 2.99
N GLU A 164 0.63 8.86 1.68
CA GLU A 164 0.45 7.60 0.96
C GLU A 164 1.40 6.51 1.44
N PHE A 165 2.68 6.87 1.67
CA PHE A 165 3.67 5.96 2.22
C PHE A 165 3.31 5.51 3.65
N GLU A 166 2.93 6.44 4.53
CA GLU A 166 2.49 6.14 5.89
C GLU A 166 1.24 5.24 5.91
N LYS A 167 0.29 5.51 4.99
CA LYS A 167 -0.91 4.69 4.84
C LYS A 167 -0.55 3.27 4.42
N ALA A 168 0.28 3.12 3.40
CA ALA A 168 0.76 1.82 2.94
C ALA A 168 1.49 1.05 4.05
N LEU A 169 2.33 1.74 4.84
CA LEU A 169 3.01 1.16 5.98
C LEU A 169 2.04 0.58 7.03
N GLY A 170 1.00 1.35 7.36
CA GLY A 170 -0.05 0.90 8.30
C GLY A 170 -0.88 -0.27 7.77
N THR A 171 -1.32 -0.22 6.51
CA THR A 171 -2.13 -1.30 5.92
C THR A 171 -1.33 -2.58 5.74
N THR A 172 -0.06 -2.50 5.33
CA THR A 172 0.83 -3.66 5.26
C THR A 172 1.01 -4.31 6.63
N LEU A 173 1.20 -3.52 7.68
CA LEU A 173 1.37 -4.04 9.04
C LEU A 173 0.16 -4.87 9.49
N PHE A 174 -1.05 -4.36 9.30
CA PHE A 174 -2.26 -5.10 9.63
C PHE A 174 -2.48 -6.33 8.75
N ALA A 175 -2.10 -6.27 7.47
CA ALA A 175 -2.15 -7.45 6.62
C ALA A 175 -1.24 -8.58 7.15
N LEU A 176 -0.08 -8.25 7.72
CA LEU A 176 0.78 -9.25 8.38
C LEU A 176 0.18 -9.76 9.68
N LEU A 177 -0.32 -8.87 10.54
CA LEU A 177 -0.95 -9.25 11.80
C LEU A 177 -2.19 -10.12 11.59
N ARG A 178 -2.94 -9.93 10.50
CA ARG A 178 -4.04 -10.83 10.12
C ARG A 178 -3.53 -12.21 9.75
N ASP A 179 -2.41 -12.28 9.03
CA ASP A 179 -1.77 -13.53 8.61
C ASP A 179 -0.76 -14.04 9.66
N HIS A 180 -0.94 -13.65 10.93
CA HIS A 180 0.04 -13.87 12.00
C HIS A 180 0.44 -15.33 12.18
N SER A 181 -0.45 -16.28 11.87
CA SER A 181 -0.16 -17.72 11.97
C SER A 181 1.01 -18.16 11.07
N THR A 182 1.26 -17.43 9.97
CA THR A 182 2.30 -17.76 8.98
C THR A 182 3.62 -17.02 9.19
N ILE A 183 3.70 -16.13 10.18
CA ILE A 183 4.84 -15.23 10.39
C ILE A 183 5.42 -15.45 11.78
N GLU A 184 6.71 -15.76 11.86
CA GLU A 184 7.41 -15.96 13.13
C GLU A 184 7.58 -14.68 13.95
N GLU A 185 7.63 -14.79 15.28
CA GLU A 185 7.84 -13.63 16.16
C GLU A 185 9.16 -12.91 15.87
N SER A 186 10.23 -13.65 15.59
CA SER A 186 11.53 -13.09 15.22
C SER A 186 11.44 -12.18 14.00
N ARG A 187 10.54 -12.50 13.05
CA ARG A 187 10.36 -11.68 11.86
C ARG A 187 9.74 -10.33 12.19
N TYR A 188 8.74 -10.30 13.08
CA TYR A 188 8.16 -9.06 13.56
C TYR A 188 9.19 -8.17 14.27
N ARG A 189 10.11 -8.77 15.04
CA ARG A 189 11.19 -8.03 15.69
C ARG A 189 12.18 -7.43 14.69
N SER A 190 12.55 -8.16 13.63
CA SER A 190 13.36 -7.59 12.54
C SER A 190 12.65 -6.46 11.81
N ILE A 191 11.33 -6.55 11.60
CA ILE A 191 10.54 -5.45 11.03
C ILE A 191 10.55 -4.25 11.97
N GLU A 192 10.29 -4.44 13.26
CA GLU A 192 10.30 -3.37 14.26
C GLU A 192 11.67 -2.67 14.30
N SER A 193 12.76 -3.43 14.39
CA SER A 193 14.14 -2.96 14.33
C SER A 193 14.37 -2.07 13.10
N ALA A 194 14.01 -2.58 11.91
CA ALA A 194 14.19 -1.84 10.67
C ALA A 194 13.37 -0.56 10.58
N LEU A 195 12.14 -0.56 11.10
CA LEU A 195 11.29 0.64 11.17
C LEU A 195 11.92 1.70 12.06
N ARG A 196 12.41 1.31 13.25
CA ARG A 196 13.06 2.24 14.18
C ARG A 196 14.27 2.88 13.55
N GLU A 197 15.20 2.06 13.07
CA GLU A 197 16.46 2.56 12.51
C GLU A 197 16.29 3.40 11.24
N SER A 198 15.28 3.08 10.42
CA SER A 198 15.13 3.73 9.12
C SER A 198 14.20 4.94 9.13
N LEU A 199 13.23 4.99 10.05
CA LEU A 199 12.12 5.96 10.00
C LEU A 199 12.02 6.85 11.26
N GLU A 200 12.55 6.45 12.41
CA GLU A 200 12.55 7.34 13.60
C GLU A 200 13.28 8.65 13.29
N GLY A 201 12.71 9.75 13.76
CA GLY A 201 13.21 11.11 13.50
C GLY A 201 12.90 11.65 12.09
N ARG A 202 12.36 10.83 11.19
CA ARG A 202 12.01 11.24 9.80
C ARG A 202 10.51 11.32 9.56
N ILE A 203 9.77 10.43 10.22
CA ILE A 203 8.31 10.46 10.35
C ILE A 203 7.92 9.97 11.76
N ASP A 204 6.75 10.38 12.24
CA ASP A 204 6.22 9.81 13.49
C ASP A 204 5.75 8.39 13.20
N ILE A 205 6.39 7.38 13.77
CA ILE A 205 5.96 5.97 13.71
C ILE A 205 5.45 5.42 15.03
N SER A 206 5.25 6.25 16.06
CA SER A 206 4.91 5.83 17.42
C SER A 206 3.67 4.94 17.48
N VAL A 207 2.59 5.33 16.80
CA VAL A 207 1.35 4.53 16.72
C VAL A 207 1.59 3.20 15.99
N ILE A 208 2.36 3.20 14.90
CA ILE A 208 2.63 1.99 14.11
C ILE A 208 3.39 0.97 14.97
N LEU A 209 4.42 1.41 15.69
CA LEU A 209 5.19 0.57 16.59
C LEU A 209 4.34 0.06 17.76
N ARG A 210 3.47 0.90 18.33
CA ARG A 210 2.56 0.52 19.42
C ARG A 210 1.56 -0.56 18.99
N LEU A 211 0.99 -0.41 17.80
CA LEU A 211 0.06 -1.39 17.21
C LEU A 211 0.78 -2.70 16.89
N LEU A 212 2.00 -2.62 16.36
CA LEU A 212 2.84 -3.80 16.10
C LEU A 212 3.13 -4.58 17.38
N ASP A 213 3.67 -3.92 18.41
CA ASP A 213 3.95 -4.52 19.73
C ASP A 213 2.69 -5.18 20.31
N THR A 214 1.57 -4.45 20.28
CA THR A 214 0.29 -4.98 20.78
C THR A 214 -0.14 -6.22 20.02
N GLY A 215 -0.03 -6.21 18.69
CA GLY A 215 -0.34 -7.36 17.84
C GLY A 215 0.54 -8.56 18.15
N ILE A 216 1.85 -8.37 18.29
CA ILE A 216 2.80 -9.45 18.65
C ILE A 216 2.42 -10.05 20.01
N ARG A 217 2.23 -9.21 21.03
CA ARG A 217 1.87 -9.65 22.38
C ARG A 217 0.56 -10.43 22.38
N PHE A 218 -0.45 -9.94 21.67
CA PHE A 218 -1.75 -10.59 21.60
C PHE A 218 -1.71 -11.92 20.84
N PHE A 219 -1.13 -11.95 19.63
CA PHE A 219 -1.18 -13.11 18.73
C PHE A 219 -0.08 -14.14 18.97
N LYS A 220 1.08 -13.74 19.47
CA LYS A 220 2.24 -14.62 19.66
C LYS A 220 2.50 -14.97 21.13
N GLN A 221 2.25 -14.04 22.04
CA GLN A 221 2.50 -14.23 23.46
C GLN A 221 1.22 -14.51 24.28
N ASN A 222 0.06 -14.58 23.62
CA ASN A 222 -1.25 -14.82 24.22
C ASN A 222 -1.62 -13.81 25.34
N ASP A 223 -1.07 -12.60 25.27
CA ASP A 223 -1.41 -11.51 26.20
C ASP A 223 -2.69 -10.80 25.76
N ARG A 224 -3.83 -11.31 26.25
CA ARG A 224 -5.15 -10.74 25.96
C ARG A 224 -5.33 -9.32 26.49
N LYS A 225 -4.55 -8.90 27.50
CA LYS A 225 -4.65 -7.56 28.07
C LYS A 225 -3.99 -6.51 27.20
N ALA A 226 -3.07 -6.90 26.30
CA ALA A 226 -2.36 -5.97 25.42
C ALA A 226 -3.33 -5.08 24.61
N LEU A 227 -4.38 -5.67 24.01
CA LEU A 227 -5.40 -4.91 23.28
C LEU A 227 -6.25 -3.99 24.18
N LEU A 228 -6.49 -4.38 25.43
CA LEU A 228 -7.30 -3.58 26.37
C LEU A 228 -6.57 -2.31 26.83
N ASN A 229 -5.25 -2.28 26.71
CA ASN A 229 -4.42 -1.14 27.05
C ASN A 229 -4.31 -0.10 25.92
N LEU A 230 -4.85 -0.40 24.73
CA LEU A 230 -4.91 0.55 23.63
C LEU A 230 -6.07 1.55 23.82
N PRO A 231 -5.91 2.80 23.32
CA PRO A 231 -7.04 3.70 23.08
C PRO A 231 -8.14 2.99 22.28
N ASN A 232 -9.40 3.38 22.50
CA ASN A 232 -10.55 2.75 21.86
C ASN A 232 -10.46 2.82 20.33
N GLU A 233 -9.97 3.94 19.80
CA GLU A 233 -9.79 4.20 18.37
C GLU A 233 -8.70 3.31 17.76
N GLU A 234 -7.56 3.17 18.44
CA GLU A 234 -6.45 2.30 18.02
C GLU A 234 -6.86 0.81 18.10
N ARG A 235 -7.64 0.43 19.11
CA ARG A 235 -8.16 -0.94 19.26
C ARG A 235 -9.18 -1.28 18.17
N ALA A 236 -10.02 -0.34 17.76
CA ALA A 236 -11.01 -0.55 16.70
C ALA A 236 -10.38 -0.95 15.36
N LEU A 237 -9.13 -0.54 15.11
CA LEU A 237 -8.38 -0.91 13.91
C LEU A 237 -8.18 -2.41 13.74
N PHE A 238 -7.95 -3.13 14.83
CA PHE A 238 -7.80 -4.59 14.77
C PHE A 238 -9.08 -5.28 14.28
N VAL A 239 -10.24 -4.66 14.52
CA VAL A 239 -11.52 -5.15 13.99
C VAL A 239 -11.73 -4.68 12.55
N SER A 240 -11.52 -3.39 12.27
CA SER A 240 -11.76 -2.81 10.94
C SER A 240 -10.88 -3.43 9.85
N GLU A 241 -9.62 -3.73 10.19
CA GLU A 241 -8.65 -4.34 9.29
C GLU A 241 -8.74 -5.89 9.27
N GLY A 242 -9.72 -6.46 9.98
CA GLY A 242 -10.02 -7.89 9.95
C GLY A 242 -8.98 -8.76 10.65
N CYS A 243 -8.20 -8.20 11.59
CA CYS A 243 -7.32 -8.98 12.46
C CYS A 243 -8.11 -9.72 13.55
N LEU A 244 -9.31 -9.24 13.89
CA LEU A 244 -10.24 -9.86 14.84
C LEU A 244 -11.61 -9.99 14.19
N THR A 245 -12.25 -11.14 14.36
CA THR A 245 -13.68 -11.29 14.06
C THR A 245 -14.47 -10.55 15.14
N ASP A 246 -15.33 -9.62 14.72
CA ASP A 246 -16.13 -8.71 15.55
C ASP A 246 -16.45 -9.27 16.95
N VAL A 247 -15.66 -8.83 17.94
CA VAL A 247 -15.86 -9.22 19.34
C VAL A 247 -17.01 -8.39 19.87
N GLY A 248 -18.24 -8.79 19.51
CA GLY A 248 -19.48 -8.30 20.10
C GLY A 248 -19.74 -6.79 19.93
N LYS A 249 -20.50 -6.44 18.88
CA LYS A 249 -21.34 -5.23 18.77
C LYS A 249 -20.73 -3.94 19.35
N THR A 250 -19.97 -3.21 18.53
CA THR A 250 -19.85 -1.75 18.71
C THR A 250 -19.91 -1.01 17.38
N GLY A 251 -21.11 -0.51 17.05
CA GLY A 251 -21.35 0.54 16.04
C GLY A 251 -20.88 0.27 14.59
N PRO A 252 -21.21 1.16 13.65
CA PRO A 252 -20.60 1.12 12.33
C PRO A 252 -19.10 1.41 12.47
N VAL A 253 -18.28 0.40 12.21
CA VAL A 253 -16.82 0.53 12.14
C VAL A 253 -16.47 1.21 10.83
N ASP A 254 -15.94 2.43 10.91
CA ASP A 254 -15.46 3.16 9.74
C ASP A 254 -14.17 2.52 9.21
N ARG A 255 -14.30 1.74 8.13
CA ARG A 255 -13.20 1.05 7.44
C ARG A 255 -12.26 2.00 6.68
N SER A 256 -12.51 3.31 6.70
CA SER A 256 -11.61 4.30 6.08
C SER A 256 -10.46 4.76 6.99
N LEU A 257 -10.55 4.46 8.29
CA LEU A 257 -9.57 4.84 9.31
C LEU A 257 -8.36 3.90 9.31
N THR A 258 -7.44 4.07 8.37
CA THR A 258 -6.09 3.46 8.48
C THR A 258 -5.25 4.17 9.56
N VAL A 259 -4.14 3.58 10.02
CA VAL A 259 -3.24 4.19 11.04
C VAL A 259 -2.80 5.62 10.66
N ALA A 260 -2.54 5.87 9.39
CA ALA A 260 -2.18 7.19 8.87
C ALA A 260 -3.37 8.17 8.91
N ALA A 261 -4.58 7.70 8.57
CA ALA A 261 -5.80 8.50 8.69
C ALA A 261 -6.11 8.85 10.15
N LEU A 262 -5.83 7.95 11.10
CA LEU A 262 -5.93 8.22 12.53
C LEU A 262 -4.91 9.27 12.99
N LYS A 263 -3.65 9.20 12.54
CA LYS A 263 -2.65 10.24 12.85
C LYS A 263 -3.04 11.61 12.29
N LEU A 264 -3.53 11.67 11.05
CA LEU A 264 -4.04 12.91 10.45
C LEU A 264 -5.25 13.44 11.23
N THR A 265 -6.17 12.57 11.64
CA THR A 265 -7.37 12.92 12.41
C THR A 265 -7.01 13.41 13.82
N LEU A 266 -6.09 12.73 14.51
CA LEU A 266 -5.62 13.08 15.84
C LEU A 266 -4.77 14.37 15.84
N ASN A 267 -3.94 14.59 14.82
CA ASN A 267 -3.18 15.84 14.66
C ASN A 267 -4.06 17.02 14.23
N SER A 268 -5.14 16.78 13.49
CA SER A 268 -6.13 17.83 13.17
C SER A 268 -7.02 18.23 14.36
N ALA A 269 -7.03 17.43 15.42
CA ALA A 269 -7.83 17.64 16.64
C ALA A 269 -7.12 18.46 17.73
N GLN A 270 -6.00 19.14 17.44
CA GLN A 270 -5.45 20.18 18.32
C GLN A 270 -5.82 21.60 17.85
N PRO A 271 -6.96 22.17 18.29
CA PRO A 271 -7.11 23.61 18.36
C PRO A 271 -6.38 24.13 19.62
N GLN A 272 -5.67 25.25 19.44
CA GLN A 272 -4.98 26.01 20.48
C GLN A 272 -5.73 26.02 21.82
N ARG A 273 -5.09 25.51 22.88
CA ARG A 273 -5.40 25.93 24.25
C ARG A 273 -4.46 27.07 24.64
N SER A 274 -4.78 28.29 24.24
CA SER A 274 -4.35 29.46 24.99
C SER A 274 -5.12 29.45 26.31
N ARG A 275 -4.41 29.03 27.37
CA ARG A 275 -4.79 29.27 28.75
C ARG A 275 -4.74 30.76 28.99
N ASP A 276 -5.89 31.42 28.99
CA ASP A 276 -6.09 32.64 29.77
C ASP A 276 -7.26 32.41 30.73
N ARG A 277 -6.92 31.82 31.88
CA ARG A 277 -7.62 32.03 33.15
C ARG A 277 -6.59 32.59 34.12
N GLN A 278 -6.44 33.91 34.10
CA GLN A 278 -6.25 34.71 35.31
C GLN A 278 -7.47 35.65 35.32
N GLY A 279 -8.39 35.54 36.26
CA GLY A 279 -8.12 35.80 37.66
C GLY A 279 -8.32 37.29 37.93
N ALA A 280 -9.57 37.77 37.86
CA ALA A 280 -9.95 39.05 38.43
C ALA A 280 -11.42 38.99 38.86
N VAL A 281 -11.58 38.74 40.15
CA VAL A 281 -12.76 39.05 40.96
C VAL A 281 -13.01 40.56 40.92
N PHE A 282 -14.28 40.96 40.93
CA PHE A 282 -14.92 42.25 41.29
C PHE A 282 -16.04 42.49 40.25
N GLY A 283 -17.31 42.22 40.51
CA GLY A 283 -18.11 42.75 41.61
C GLY A 283 -18.70 44.10 41.17
N THR A 284 -19.86 44.08 40.49
CA THR A 284 -20.95 45.09 40.53
C THR A 284 -21.94 44.89 39.36
N GLN A 285 -23.17 44.49 39.66
CA GLN A 285 -24.38 45.14 39.15
C GLN A 285 -24.97 45.95 40.33
N PRO A 286 -25.89 46.94 40.19
CA PRO A 286 -26.73 47.27 39.02
C PRO A 286 -26.91 48.79 38.74
N ARG A 287 -27.51 49.13 37.58
CA ARG A 287 -28.71 49.99 37.40
C ARG A 287 -28.69 50.79 36.09
N ILE A 288 -29.79 50.63 35.35
CA ILE A 288 -30.32 51.54 34.33
C ILE A 288 -30.80 52.82 35.05
N PRO A 289 -30.66 54.00 34.41
CA PRO A 289 -31.86 54.75 34.09
C PRO A 289 -31.86 55.25 32.63
N GLN A 290 -33.07 55.27 32.07
CA GLN A 290 -33.43 56.00 30.86
C GLN A 290 -33.19 57.51 31.05
N ASN A 291 -32.72 58.19 30.00
CA ASN A 291 -33.21 59.49 29.51
C ASN A 291 -32.26 60.06 28.45
N GLY A 292 -32.84 60.52 27.33
CA GLY A 292 -32.17 61.26 26.25
C GLY A 292 -32.48 60.68 24.88
#